data_AF-A0A1K1LKT9-F1
#
_entry.id   AF-A0A1K1LKT9-F1
#
_cell.length_a   1.000
_cell.length_b   1.000
_cell.length_c   1.000
_cell.angle_alpha   90.00
_cell.angle_beta   90.00
_cell.angle_gamma   90.00
#
_symmetry.space_group_name_H-M   'P 1'
#
loop_
_entity.id
_entity.type
_entity.pdbx_description
1 polymer ?
#
loop_
_entity_poly.entity_id
_entity_poly.type
_entity_poly.pdbx_seq_one_letter_code
_entity_poly.pdbx_strand_id
1 'polypeptide(L)'
;MSIREKRTSISQFAAALRQRSSQDKRDLLVADTLDSLCRHCDLYDAARVSSNPFHPELLRAIAAADFSPDALFSLFECLAVLVHLRKLAHPAIPLDDAEEELLFQFEHSGEWLPDDLTLVAHWYWRAPAVLLGS
;
A
#
# COMPACT_ATOMS: atom_id res chain seq x y z
N MET A 1 -7.89 -8.30 11.65
CA MET A 1 -8.81 -7.62 10.72
C MET A 1 -8.24 -7.71 9.33
N SER A 2 -9.08 -7.99 8.34
CA SER A 2 -8.71 -8.17 6.93
C SER A 2 -9.09 -6.94 6.10
N ILE A 3 -8.53 -6.82 4.90
CA ILE A 3 -8.93 -5.79 3.94
C ILE A 3 -10.40 -5.96 3.56
N ARG A 4 -10.84 -7.20 3.28
CA ARG A 4 -12.24 -7.50 2.94
C ARG A 4 -13.21 -7.00 4.02
N GLU A 5 -12.89 -7.21 5.29
CA GLU A 5 -13.71 -6.74 6.42
C GLU A 5 -13.81 -5.20 6.50
N LYS A 6 -12.79 -4.49 6.04
CA LYS A 6 -12.69 -3.02 6.12
C LYS A 6 -12.97 -2.30 4.79
N ARG A 7 -13.31 -3.04 3.73
CA ARG A 7 -13.53 -2.53 2.38
C ARG A 7 -14.38 -1.26 2.33
N THR A 8 -15.50 -1.22 3.06
CA THR A 8 -16.37 -0.03 3.10
C THR A 8 -15.66 1.20 3.65
N SER A 9 -14.94 1.07 4.77
CA SER A 9 -14.18 2.18 5.37
C SER A 9 -13.03 2.64 4.47
N ILE A 10 -12.36 1.70 3.80
CA ILE A 10 -11.28 2.00 2.85
C ILE A 10 -11.81 2.81 1.66
N SER A 11 -12.89 2.36 1.03
CA SER A 11 -13.52 3.09 -0.09
C SER A 11 -14.05 4.46 0.33
N GLN A 12 -14.59 4.60 1.54
CA GLN A 12 -15.01 5.91 2.07
C GLN A 12 -13.83 6.85 2.26
N PHE A 13 -12.71 6.35 2.80
CA PHE A 13 -11.48 7.14 2.95
C PHE A 13 -10.92 7.58 1.59
N ALA A 14 -10.86 6.68 0.61
CA ALA A 14 -10.39 7.01 -0.74
C ALA A 14 -11.26 8.09 -1.41
N ALA A 15 -12.58 8.01 -1.27
CA ALA A 15 -13.50 9.04 -1.76
C ALA A 15 -13.28 10.39 -1.07
N ALA A 16 -13.10 10.40 0.25
CA ALA A 16 -12.81 11.61 1.01
C ALA A 16 -11.46 12.24 0.64
N LEU A 17 -10.43 11.42 0.43
CA LEU A 17 -9.10 11.89 -0.01
C LEU A 17 -9.19 12.64 -1.34
N ARG A 18 -9.89 12.07 -2.34
CA ARG A 18 -10.06 12.72 -3.65
C ARG A 18 -10.78 14.07 -3.57
N GLN A 19 -11.78 14.18 -2.69
CA GLN A 19 -12.50 15.44 -2.51
C GLN A 19 -11.61 16.54 -1.90
N ARG A 20 -10.65 16.16 -1.06
CA ARG A 20 -9.74 17.07 -0.36
C ARG A 20 -8.51 17.45 -1.19
N SER A 21 -7.97 16.50 -1.93
CA SER A 21 -6.68 16.62 -2.61
C SER A 21 -6.83 16.53 -4.13
N SER A 22 -7.69 17.37 -4.72
CA SER A 22 -8.02 17.29 -6.15
C SER A 22 -6.87 17.66 -7.12
N GLN A 23 -5.73 18.11 -6.61
CA GLN A 23 -4.57 18.54 -7.40
C GLN A 23 -3.25 17.83 -7.02
N ASP A 24 -3.20 17.14 -5.88
CA ASP A 24 -1.98 16.42 -5.46
C ASP A 24 -1.97 15.04 -6.12
N LYS A 25 -1.00 14.82 -7.01
CA LYS A 25 -0.89 13.57 -7.78
C LYS A 25 -0.66 12.36 -6.89
N ARG A 26 0.11 12.50 -5.80
CA ARG A 26 0.42 11.39 -4.89
C ARG A 26 -0.83 11.01 -4.09
N ASP A 27 -1.58 11.99 -3.61
CA ASP A 27 -2.82 11.73 -2.88
C ASP A 27 -3.88 11.06 -3.76
N LEU A 28 -4.00 11.50 -5.02
CA LEU A 28 -4.88 10.85 -6.00
C LEU A 28 -4.43 9.41 -6.27
N LEU A 29 -3.13 9.18 -6.43
CA LEU A 29 -2.57 7.84 -6.62
C LEU A 29 -2.81 6.92 -5.41
N VAL A 30 -2.68 7.45 -4.19
CA VAL A 30 -3.05 6.74 -2.95
C VAL A 30 -4.53 6.35 -3.00
N ALA A 31 -5.43 7.28 -3.33
CA ALA A 31 -6.85 6.99 -3.43
C ALA A 31 -7.17 5.94 -4.52
N ASP A 32 -6.54 6.02 -5.68
CA ASP A 32 -6.70 5.08 -6.79
C ASP A 32 -6.20 3.67 -6.41
N THR A 33 -5.08 3.61 -5.68
CA THR A 33 -4.52 2.35 -5.16
C THR A 33 -5.42 1.74 -4.08
N LEU A 34 -6.02 2.55 -3.19
CA LEU A 34 -6.99 2.06 -2.20
C LEU A 34 -8.23 1.43 -2.88
N ASP A 35 -8.66 1.98 -4.01
CA ASP A 35 -9.76 1.37 -4.78
C ASP A 35 -9.34 0.06 -5.43
N SER A 36 -8.10 -0.05 -5.92
CA SER A 36 -7.55 -1.34 -6.39
C SER A 36 -7.53 -2.38 -5.27
N LEU A 37 -7.07 -1.97 -4.09
CA LEU A 37 -7.04 -2.80 -2.90
C LEU A 37 -8.45 -3.26 -2.49
N CYS A 38 -9.47 -2.43 -2.65
CA CYS A 38 -10.87 -2.82 -2.47
C CYS A 38 -11.39 -3.79 -3.55
N ARG A 39 -11.00 -3.60 -4.83
CA ARG A 39 -11.37 -4.52 -5.93
C ARG A 39 -10.80 -5.91 -5.74
N HIS A 40 -9.56 -5.97 -5.25
CA HIS A 40 -8.80 -7.21 -5.14
C HIS A 40 -8.52 -7.65 -3.69
N CYS A 41 -9.41 -7.28 -2.77
CA CYS A 41 -9.21 -7.49 -1.33
C CYS A 41 -8.80 -8.93 -0.94
N ASP A 42 -9.27 -9.93 -1.69
CA ASP A 42 -8.95 -11.35 -1.46
C ASP A 42 -7.49 -11.68 -1.75
N LEU A 43 -6.90 -11.07 -2.79
CA LEU A 43 -5.50 -11.26 -3.15
C LEU A 43 -4.59 -10.57 -2.13
N TYR A 44 -4.99 -9.41 -1.63
CA TYR A 44 -4.28 -8.73 -0.54
C TYR A 44 -4.36 -9.52 0.77
N ASP A 45 -5.53 -10.04 1.11
CA ASP A 45 -5.73 -10.85 2.32
C ASP A 45 -4.96 -12.19 2.25
N ALA A 46 -4.85 -12.79 1.07
CA ALA A 46 -4.07 -14.01 0.83
C ALA A 46 -2.56 -13.78 0.84
N ALA A 47 -2.09 -12.60 0.41
CA ALA A 47 -0.68 -12.22 0.40
C ALA A 47 -0.14 -11.76 1.77
N ARG A 48 -0.97 -11.81 2.83
CA ARG A 48 -0.59 -11.33 4.16
C ARG A 48 0.53 -12.16 4.77
N VAL A 49 1.56 -11.45 5.24
CA VAL A 49 2.63 -12.01 6.07
C VAL A 49 2.35 -11.62 7.52
N SER A 50 2.24 -12.61 8.43
CA SER A 50 1.79 -12.35 9.81
C SER A 50 2.69 -11.38 10.60
N SER A 51 3.98 -11.32 10.28
CA SER A 51 4.94 -10.41 10.91
C SER A 51 5.01 -9.04 10.24
N ASN A 52 4.30 -8.81 9.13
CA ASN A 52 4.31 -7.54 8.42
C ASN A 52 3.50 -6.47 9.18
N PRO A 53 4.11 -5.33 9.53
CA PRO A 53 3.45 -4.28 10.30
C PRO A 53 2.58 -3.33 9.47
N PHE A 54 2.73 -3.33 8.14
CA PHE A 54 2.08 -2.34 7.26
C PHE A 54 0.59 -2.64 7.06
N HIS A 55 0.18 -3.90 7.11
CA HIS A 55 -1.25 -4.24 7.04
C HIS A 55 -2.06 -3.66 8.22
N PRO A 56 -1.72 -3.90 9.50
CA PRO A 56 -2.45 -3.29 10.61
C PRO A 56 -2.29 -1.76 10.64
N GLU A 57 -1.13 -1.23 10.20
CA GLU A 57 -0.89 0.21 10.11
C GLU A 57 -1.82 0.90 9.11
N LEU A 58 -1.98 0.34 7.90
CA LEU A 58 -2.92 0.81 6.89
C LEU A 58 -4.34 0.95 7.48
N LEU A 59 -4.82 -0.11 8.14
CA LEU A 59 -6.17 -0.10 8.72
C LEU A 59 -6.31 0.89 9.87
N ARG A 60 -5.25 1.11 10.64
CA ARG A 60 -5.21 2.10 11.73
C ARG A 60 -5.26 3.52 11.18
N ALA A 61 -4.47 3.83 10.16
CA ALA A 61 -4.46 5.13 9.50
C ALA A 61 -5.82 5.47 8.91
N ILE A 62 -6.44 4.53 8.19
CA ILE A 62 -7.77 4.69 7.61
C ILE A 62 -8.84 4.88 8.69
N ALA A 63 -8.76 4.13 9.80
CA ALA A 63 -9.71 4.27 10.92
C ALA A 63 -9.56 5.61 11.66
N ALA A 64 -8.35 6.16 11.72
CA ALA A 64 -8.09 7.48 12.30
C ALA A 64 -8.62 8.62 11.42
N ALA A 65 -8.90 8.36 10.13
CA ALA A 65 -9.30 9.37 9.14
C ALA A 65 -8.34 10.57 9.12
N ASP A 66 -7.04 10.31 9.30
CA ASP A 66 -6.00 11.31 9.29
C ASP A 66 -5.55 11.57 7.84
N PHE A 67 -5.68 12.83 7.42
CA PHE A 67 -5.31 13.32 6.09
C PHE A 67 -4.14 14.31 6.15
N SER A 68 -3.36 14.29 7.24
CA SER A 68 -2.13 15.06 7.32
C SER A 68 -1.10 14.54 6.30
N PRO A 69 -0.20 15.40 5.81
CA PRO A 69 0.83 14.99 4.85
C PRO A 69 1.66 13.80 5.34
N ASP A 70 2.04 13.77 6.62
CA ASP A 70 2.83 12.69 7.21
C ASP A 70 2.04 11.36 7.26
N ALA A 71 0.74 11.42 7.56
CA ALA A 71 -0.13 10.25 7.54
C ALA A 71 -0.32 9.71 6.11
N LEU A 72 -0.49 10.59 5.12
CA LEU A 72 -0.64 10.20 3.71
C LEU A 72 0.67 9.66 3.12
N PHE A 73 1.81 10.22 3.53
CA PHE A 73 3.13 9.68 3.20
C PHE A 73 3.32 8.27 3.78
N SER A 74 2.98 8.07 5.06
CA SER A 74 3.04 6.75 5.70
C SER A 74 2.05 5.76 5.07
N LEU A 75 0.89 6.25 4.60
CA LEU A 75 -0.11 5.43 3.91
C LEU A 75 0.38 4.99 2.53
N PHE A 76 1.09 5.87 1.82
CA PHE A 76 1.78 5.52 0.57
C PHE A 76 2.80 4.40 0.80
N GLU A 77 3.63 4.50 1.84
CA GLU A 77 4.59 3.44 2.21
C GLU A 77 3.89 2.10 2.51
N CYS A 78 2.79 2.14 3.25
CA CYS A 78 1.98 0.94 3.52
C CYS A 78 1.49 0.30 2.22
N LEU A 79 0.93 1.11 1.31
CA LEU A 79 0.43 0.62 0.04
C LEU A 79 1.56 0.01 -0.80
N ALA A 80 2.73 0.65 -0.89
CA ALA A 80 3.85 0.15 -1.68
C ALA A 80 4.28 -1.25 -1.23
N VAL A 81 4.43 -1.45 0.10
CA VAL A 81 4.78 -2.77 0.66
C VAL A 81 3.68 -3.79 0.38
N LEU A 82 2.41 -3.44 0.57
CA LEU A 82 1.30 -4.38 0.38
C LEU A 82 1.11 -4.77 -1.09
N VAL A 83 1.22 -3.82 -2.02
CA VAL A 83 1.17 -4.05 -3.47
C VAL A 83 2.33 -4.95 -3.89
N HIS A 84 3.53 -4.70 -3.38
CA HIS A 84 4.69 -5.52 -3.65
C HIS A 84 4.50 -6.96 -3.16
N LEU A 85 4.02 -7.16 -1.93
CA LEU A 85 3.72 -8.49 -1.39
C LEU A 85 2.65 -9.22 -2.22
N ARG A 86 1.59 -8.53 -2.64
CA ARG A 86 0.58 -9.08 -3.56
C ARG A 86 1.22 -9.54 -4.88
N LYS A 87 2.04 -8.68 -5.51
CA LYS A 87 2.74 -8.98 -6.76
C LYS A 87 3.58 -10.25 -6.65
N LEU A 88 4.25 -10.43 -5.52
CA LEU A 88 5.08 -11.61 -5.27
C LEU A 88 4.28 -12.88 -4.95
N ALA A 89 3.19 -12.76 -4.19
CA ALA A 89 2.32 -13.89 -3.87
C ALA A 89 1.53 -14.37 -5.09
N HIS A 90 1.21 -13.47 -6.02
CA HIS A 90 0.34 -13.73 -7.16
C HIS A 90 0.93 -13.21 -8.49
N PRO A 91 2.13 -13.66 -8.92
CA PRO A 91 2.84 -13.07 -10.05
C PRO A 91 2.14 -13.27 -11.41
N ALA A 92 1.21 -14.23 -11.50
CA ALA A 92 0.42 -14.46 -12.71
C ALA A 92 -0.78 -13.50 -12.85
N ILE A 93 -1.11 -12.73 -11.80
CA ILE A 93 -2.19 -11.75 -11.81
C ILE A 93 -1.55 -10.36 -11.95
N PRO A 94 -1.86 -9.61 -13.02
CA PRO A 94 -1.28 -8.29 -13.23
C PRO A 94 -1.72 -7.31 -12.13
N LEU A 95 -0.92 -6.27 -11.96
CA LEU A 95 -1.28 -5.13 -11.14
C LEU A 95 -2.23 -4.21 -11.92
N ASP A 96 -3.10 -3.50 -11.23
CA ASP A 96 -3.87 -2.40 -11.83
C ASP A 96 -2.92 -1.21 -12.11
N ASP A 97 -3.25 -0.34 -13.08
CA ASP A 97 -2.41 0.82 -13.46
C ASP A 97 -1.96 1.68 -12.26
N ALA A 98 -2.84 1.90 -11.29
CA ALA A 98 -2.53 2.67 -10.07
C ALA A 98 -1.53 1.94 -9.17
N GLU A 99 -1.60 0.61 -9.09
CA GLU A 99 -0.64 -0.19 -8.34
C GLU A 99 0.74 -0.17 -9.01
N GLU A 100 0.79 -0.25 -10.34
CA GLU A 100 2.04 -0.13 -11.11
C GLU A 100 2.69 1.25 -10.94
N GLU A 101 1.91 2.33 -11.07
CA GLU A 101 2.40 3.69 -10.90
C GLU A 101 2.86 3.96 -9.46
N LEU A 102 2.16 3.42 -8.46
CA LEU A 102 2.57 3.53 -7.06
C LEU A 102 3.93 2.87 -6.83
N LEU A 103 4.14 1.65 -7.34
CA LEU A 103 5.44 0.99 -7.25
C LEU A 103 6.50 1.78 -8.04
N PHE A 104 6.18 2.22 -9.25
CA PHE A 104 7.10 3.01 -10.06
C PHE A 104 7.57 4.27 -9.31
N GLN A 105 6.64 5.03 -8.72
CA GLN A 105 6.97 6.22 -7.93
C GLN A 105 7.80 5.86 -6.69
N PHE A 106 7.46 4.80 -5.96
CA PHE A 106 8.22 4.34 -4.80
C PHE A 106 9.67 3.98 -5.17
N GLU A 107 9.86 3.29 -6.30
CA GLU A 107 11.16 2.79 -6.73
C GLU A 107 12.05 3.88 -7.38
N HIS A 108 11.46 4.92 -7.95
CA HIS A 108 12.18 5.91 -8.78
C HIS A 108 12.16 7.34 -8.24
N SER A 109 11.48 7.63 -7.11
CA SER A 109 11.46 8.96 -6.50
C SER A 109 12.80 9.38 -5.88
N GLY A 110 13.63 8.39 -5.51
CA GLY A 110 14.84 8.61 -4.70
C GLY A 110 14.55 8.83 -3.20
N GLU A 111 13.29 8.73 -2.77
CA GLU A 111 12.88 8.86 -1.36
C GLU A 111 13.14 7.57 -0.55
N TRP A 112 13.12 6.41 -1.20
CA TRP A 112 13.36 5.10 -0.57
C TRP A 112 14.43 4.32 -1.32
N LEU A 113 15.61 4.22 -0.72
CA LEU A 113 16.75 3.52 -1.32
C LEU A 113 16.86 2.09 -0.77
N PRO A 114 17.35 1.12 -1.56
CA PRO A 114 17.57 -0.26 -1.10
C PRO A 114 18.46 -0.38 0.14
N ASP A 115 19.39 0.56 0.30
CA ASP A 115 20.35 0.59 1.40
C ASP A 115 19.82 1.29 2.67
N ASP A 116 18.64 1.90 2.61
CA ASP A 116 18.03 2.55 3.76
C ASP A 116 17.80 1.58 4.92
N LEU A 117 17.95 2.10 6.14
CA LEU A 117 17.69 1.35 7.37
C LEU A 117 16.24 1.51 7.85
N THR A 118 15.37 2.10 7.02
CA THR A 118 13.96 2.27 7.35
C THR A 118 13.23 0.94 7.30
N LEU A 119 12.16 0.84 8.08
CA LEU A 119 11.33 -0.37 8.12
C LEU A 119 10.68 -0.67 6.77
N VAL A 120 10.27 0.37 6.03
CA VAL A 120 9.68 0.24 4.69
C VAL A 120 10.70 -0.31 3.69
N ALA A 121 11.93 0.20 3.67
CA ALA A 121 12.97 -0.30 2.79
C ALA A 121 13.34 -1.76 3.11
N HIS A 122 13.38 -2.14 4.39
CA HIS A 122 13.57 -3.53 4.78
C HIS A 122 12.47 -4.44 4.22
N TRP A 123 11.21 -4.07 4.38
CA TRP A 123 10.08 -4.89 3.95
C TRP A 123 9.85 -4.91 2.44
N TYR A 124 10.20 -3.83 1.74
CA TYR A 124 10.08 -3.75 0.30
C TYR A 124 11.25 -4.45 -0.41
N TRP A 125 12.50 -4.15 -0.02
CA TRP A 125 13.68 -4.61 -0.77
C TRP A 125 14.29 -5.91 -0.26
N ARG A 126 14.21 -6.19 1.06
CA ARG A 126 15.04 -7.25 1.69
C ARG A 126 14.22 -8.44 2.20
N ALA A 127 13.13 -8.18 2.89
CA ALA A 127 12.27 -9.22 3.46
C ALA A 127 11.71 -10.21 2.42
N PRO A 128 11.32 -9.79 1.20
CA PRO A 128 10.75 -10.72 0.23
C PRO A 128 11.70 -11.83 -0.21
N ALA A 129 13.00 -11.54 -0.34
CA ALA A 129 14.00 -12.56 -0.66
C ALA A 129 14.09 -13.66 0.41
N VAL A 130 13.85 -13.30 1.67
CA VAL A 130 13.83 -14.25 2.79
C VAL A 130 12.52 -15.06 2.81
N LEU A 131 11.39 -14.41 2.50
CA LEU A 131 10.06 -15.03 2.55
C LEU A 131 9.78 -15.96 1.37
N LEU A 132 10.37 -15.71 0.20
CA LEU A 132 10.24 -16.55 -1.00
C LEU A 132 11.34 -17.62 -1.13
N GLY A 133 12.35 -17.58 -0.27
CA GLY A 133 13.50 -18.50 -0.25
C GLY A 133 13.45 -19.57 0.85
N SER A 134 12.30 -19.77 1.49
CA SER A 134 12.07 -20.76 2.56
C SER A 134 11.29 -21.97 2.05
#